data_AF-A0A934YBK3-F1
#
_entry.id   AF-A0A934YBK3-F1
#
_cell.length_a   1.000
_cell.length_b   1.000
_cell.length_c   1.000
_cell.angle_alpha   90.00
_cell.angle_beta   90.00
_cell.angle_gamma   90.00
#
_symmetry.space_group_name_H-M   'P 1'
#
loop_
_entity.id
_entity.type
_entity.pdbx_description
1 polymer ?
#
loop_
_entity_poly.entity_id
_entity_poly.type
_entity_poly.pdbx_seq_one_letter_code
_entity_poly.pdbx_strand_id
1 'polypeptide(L)'
;MTSKENLIIIKVRELETELKECGLWLKFPPSWTDHFDEVKDYDKIDFVQWLQFIFIPNYLHQNGKEMHLSRISIVPQAIKYFENDVQKGKLLQILIEIDSIV
;
A
#
# COMPACT_ATOMS: atom_id res chain seq x y z
N MET A 1 -0.87 16.92 -13.88
CA MET A 1 -0.47 15.53 -13.64
C MET A 1 0.86 15.31 -14.34
N THR A 2 1.94 15.11 -13.59
CA THR A 2 3.28 14.82 -14.13
C THR A 2 3.38 13.37 -14.58
N SER A 3 4.39 13.01 -15.38
CA SER A 3 4.63 11.61 -15.76
C SER A 3 4.85 10.70 -14.55
N LYS A 4 5.45 11.23 -13.46
CA LYS A 4 5.67 10.55 -12.17
C LYS A 4 4.33 10.23 -11.48
N GLU A 5 3.45 11.23 -11.36
CA GLU A 5 2.11 11.10 -10.76
C GLU A 5 1.22 10.09 -11.53
N ASN A 6 1.35 10.04 -12.86
CA ASN A 6 0.63 9.05 -13.65
C ASN A 6 1.17 7.63 -13.43
N LEU A 7 2.49 7.48 -13.37
CA LEU A 7 3.14 6.18 -13.16
C LEU A 7 2.80 5.58 -11.80
N ILE A 8 2.81 6.39 -10.74
CA ILE A 8 2.43 5.92 -9.39
C ILE A 8 0.96 5.47 -9.36
N ILE A 9 0.04 6.18 -10.01
CA ILE A 9 -1.37 5.77 -10.10
C ILE A 9 -1.53 4.43 -10.82
N ILE A 10 -0.79 4.22 -11.91
CA ILE A 10 -0.80 2.94 -12.63
C ILE A 10 -0.34 1.82 -11.70
N LYS A 11 0.76 2.03 -10.96
CA LYS A 11 1.30 1.02 -10.04
C LYS A 11 0.40 0.77 -8.83
N VAL A 12 -0.25 1.80 -8.30
CA VAL A 12 -1.24 1.67 -7.21
C VAL A 12 -2.46 0.86 -7.67
N ARG A 13 -2.91 1.02 -8.92
CA ARG A 13 -4.00 0.20 -9.48
C ARG A 13 -3.56 -1.24 -9.75
N GLU A 14 -2.31 -1.44 -10.16
CA GLU A 14 -1.71 -2.76 -10.32
C GLU A 14 -1.66 -3.49 -8.96
N LEU A 15 -1.24 -2.78 -7.90
CA LEU A 15 -1.25 -3.29 -6.53
C LEU A 15 -2.65 -3.70 -6.06
N GLU A 16 -3.66 -2.84 -6.29
CA GLU A 16 -5.05 -3.16 -5.98
C GLU A 16 -5.53 -4.44 -6.67
N THR A 17 -5.21 -4.58 -7.96
CA THR A 17 -5.58 -5.75 -8.75
C THR A 17 -4.92 -7.01 -8.20
N GLU A 18 -3.62 -6.96 -7.93
CA GLU A 18 -2.87 -8.10 -7.42
C GLU A 18 -3.37 -8.51 -6.01
N LEU A 19 -3.66 -7.56 -5.13
CA LEU A 19 -4.23 -7.86 -3.81
C LEU A 19 -5.57 -8.61 -3.90
N LYS A 20 -6.39 -8.28 -4.90
CA LYS A 20 -7.65 -8.98 -5.18
C LYS A 20 -7.39 -10.39 -5.73
N GLU A 21 -6.47 -10.53 -6.67
CA GLU A 21 -6.11 -11.82 -7.27
C GLU A 21 -5.50 -12.79 -6.25
N CYS A 22 -4.68 -12.29 -5.32
CA CYS A 22 -4.13 -13.07 -4.20
C CYS A 22 -5.14 -13.37 -3.08
N GLY A 23 -6.40 -12.91 -3.20
CA GLY A 23 -7.42 -13.11 -2.16
C GLY A 23 -7.15 -12.35 -0.86
N LEU A 24 -6.27 -11.34 -0.88
CA LEU A 24 -5.93 -10.52 0.27
C LEU A 24 -6.88 -9.34 0.45
N TRP A 25 -7.66 -9.00 -0.58
CA TRP A 25 -8.59 -7.87 -0.57
C TRP A 25 -9.77 -8.09 0.38
N LEU A 26 -9.88 -7.21 1.39
CA LEU A 26 -10.94 -7.22 2.37
C LEU A 26 -12.12 -6.38 1.90
N LYS A 27 -13.32 -6.86 2.22
CA LYS A 27 -14.57 -6.18 1.85
C LYS A 27 -14.86 -4.94 2.69
N PHE A 28 -14.43 -4.93 3.94
CA PHE A 28 -14.73 -3.89 4.90
C PHE A 28 -13.47 -3.41 5.61
N PRO A 29 -13.33 -2.10 5.85
CA PRO A 29 -12.24 -1.56 6.63
C PRO A 29 -12.30 -2.04 8.09
N PRO A 30 -11.16 -2.34 8.72
CA PRO A 30 -11.06 -2.52 10.17
C PRO A 30 -11.43 -1.24 10.93
N SER A 31 -11.88 -1.37 12.18
CA SER A 31 -12.27 -0.20 13.00
C SER A 31 -11.17 0.82 13.26
N TRP A 32 -9.89 0.42 13.15
CA TRP A 32 -8.77 1.33 13.38
C TRP A 32 -8.58 2.35 12.26
N THR A 33 -9.10 2.10 11.05
CA THR A 33 -8.85 2.95 9.88
C THR A 33 -9.41 4.36 10.06
N ASP A 34 -10.54 4.49 10.74
CA ASP A 34 -11.22 5.77 11.00
C ASP A 34 -10.41 6.68 11.95
N HIS A 35 -9.50 6.07 12.73
CA HIS A 35 -8.65 6.75 13.72
C HIS A 35 -7.16 6.58 13.41
N PHE A 36 -6.80 6.33 12.14
CA PHE A 36 -5.40 6.05 11.76
C PHE A 36 -4.44 7.17 12.18
N ASP A 37 -4.87 8.43 12.12
CA ASP A 37 -4.07 9.58 12.54
C ASP A 37 -3.75 9.60 14.04
N GLU A 38 -4.55 8.90 14.86
CA GLU A 38 -4.40 8.79 16.31
C GLU A 38 -3.56 7.55 16.72
N VAL A 39 -3.26 6.65 15.78
CA VAL A 39 -2.48 5.44 16.06
C VAL A 39 -1.03 5.81 16.38
N LYS A 40 -0.58 5.46 17.59
CA LYS A 40 0.79 5.70 18.06
C LYS A 40 1.75 4.56 17.75
N ASP A 41 1.22 3.37 17.48
CA ASP A 41 1.97 2.13 17.32
C ASP A 41 1.61 1.50 15.97
N TYR A 42 2.31 1.94 14.93
CA TYR A 42 2.08 1.50 13.56
C TYR A 42 2.50 0.05 13.32
N ASP A 43 3.37 -0.53 14.16
CA ASP A 43 3.82 -1.92 14.06
C ASP A 43 2.73 -2.93 14.38
N LYS A 44 1.64 -2.48 15.03
CA LYS A 44 0.44 -3.30 15.31
C LYS A 44 -0.58 -3.28 14.18
N ILE A 45 -0.42 -2.40 13.20
CA ILE A 45 -1.33 -2.33 12.06
C ILE A 45 -0.95 -3.43 11.08
N ASP A 46 -1.95 -4.21 10.65
CA ASP A 46 -1.73 -5.17 9.57
C ASP A 46 -1.36 -4.42 8.29
N PHE A 47 -0.20 -4.78 7.73
CA PHE A 47 0.38 -4.09 6.59
C PHE A 47 -0.54 -4.12 5.36
N VAL A 48 -1.20 -5.25 5.10
CA VAL A 48 -2.10 -5.41 3.94
C VAL A 48 -3.38 -4.60 4.14
N GLN A 49 -3.91 -4.53 5.36
CA GLN A 49 -5.03 -3.64 5.68
C GLN A 49 -4.66 -2.17 5.50
N TRP A 50 -3.46 -1.77 5.92
CA TRP A 50 -2.95 -0.43 5.69
C TRP A 50 -2.82 -0.09 4.21
N LEU A 51 -2.32 -1.03 3.39
CA LEU A 51 -2.27 -0.84 1.94
C LEU A 51 -3.66 -0.57 1.36
N GLN A 52 -4.66 -1.36 1.75
CA GLN A 52 -6.00 -1.31 1.17
C GLN A 52 -6.81 -0.08 1.58
N PHE A 53 -6.76 0.29 2.86
CA PHE A 53 -7.69 1.28 3.41
C PHE A 53 -7.06 2.64 3.66
N ILE A 54 -5.72 2.73 3.68
CA ILE A 54 -5.01 3.99 3.88
C ILE A 54 -4.19 4.32 2.62
N PHE A 55 -3.28 3.45 2.21
CA PHE A 55 -2.33 3.77 1.14
C PHE A 55 -3.02 3.97 -0.22
N ILE A 56 -3.70 2.95 -0.73
CA ILE A 56 -4.32 2.95 -2.06
C ILE A 56 -5.35 4.08 -2.21
N PRO A 57 -6.35 4.22 -1.31
CA PRO A 57 -7.37 5.25 -1.47
C PRO A 57 -6.79 6.66 -1.44
N ASN A 58 -5.78 6.91 -0.60
CA ASN A 58 -5.17 8.23 -0.52
C ASN A 58 -4.41 8.61 -1.80
N TYR A 59 -3.62 7.68 -2.38
CA TYR A 59 -2.96 7.96 -3.67
C TYR A 59 -3.96 8.17 -4.81
N LEU A 60 -5.02 7.36 -4.86
CA LEU A 60 -6.05 7.50 -5.89
C LEU A 60 -6.83 8.83 -5.74
N HIS A 61 -7.22 9.22 -4.52
CA HIS A 61 -7.93 10.48 -4.27
C HIS A 61 -7.07 11.71 -4.54
N GLN A 62 -5.76 11.64 -4.26
CA GLN A 62 -4.84 12.75 -4.48
C GLN A 62 -4.27 12.79 -5.91
N ASN A 63 -4.75 11.92 -6.81
CA ASN A 63 -4.28 11.79 -8.19
C ASN A 63 -2.75 11.61 -8.29
N GLY A 64 -2.17 10.82 -7.38
CA GLY A 64 -0.75 10.46 -7.41
C GLY A 64 0.18 11.55 -6.89
N LYS A 65 -0.35 12.65 -6.33
CA LYS A 65 0.48 13.65 -5.66
C LYS A 65 1.24 13.02 -4.49
N GLU A 66 2.45 13.52 -4.27
CA GLU A 66 3.30 13.09 -3.16
C GLU A 66 2.53 13.20 -1.85
N MET A 67 2.41 12.06 -1.19
CA MET A 67 1.75 11.94 0.09
C MET A 67 2.83 11.84 1.15
N HIS A 68 2.72 12.62 2.23
CA HIS A 68 3.62 12.50 3.38
C HIS A 68 3.30 11.22 4.18
N LEU A 69 3.57 10.07 3.60
CA LEU A 69 3.48 8.76 4.25
C LEU A 69 4.77 8.41 5.01
N SER A 70 5.50 9.42 5.46
CA SER A 70 6.82 9.32 6.10
C SER A 70 6.87 8.45 7.36
N ARG A 71 5.74 7.89 7.79
CA ARG A 71 5.61 7.09 9.01
C ARG A 71 5.77 5.59 8.78
N ILE A 72 5.61 5.08 7.56
CA ILE A 72 5.70 3.64 7.25
C ILE A 72 6.56 3.42 6.01
N SER A 73 7.71 2.76 6.18
CA SER A 73 8.56 2.35 5.05
C SER A 73 7.93 1.13 4.36
N ILE A 74 7.60 1.27 3.07
CA ILE A 74 6.85 0.28 2.31
C ILE A 74 7.67 -1.00 2.13
N VAL A 75 8.92 -0.89 1.64
CA VAL A 75 9.74 -2.05 1.28
C VAL A 75 10.10 -2.94 2.47
N PRO A 76 10.60 -2.44 3.62
CA PRO A 76 10.90 -3.29 4.77
C PRO A 76 9.67 -4.03 5.30
N GLN A 77 8.51 -3.39 5.33
CA GLN A 77 7.26 -4.02 5.77
C GLN A 77 6.76 -5.05 4.75
N ALA A 78 6.89 -4.77 3.45
CA ALA A 78 6.56 -5.72 2.40
C ALA A 78 7.45 -6.97 2.48
N ILE A 79 8.77 -6.81 2.64
CA ILE A 79 9.68 -7.94 2.80
C ILE A 79 9.29 -8.77 4.01
N LYS A 80 9.09 -8.13 5.18
CA LYS A 80 8.68 -8.83 6.42
C LYS A 80 7.36 -9.57 6.27
N TYR A 81 6.39 -8.99 5.56
CA TYR A 81 5.06 -9.59 5.38
C TYR A 81 5.06 -10.75 4.36
N PHE A 82 5.84 -10.63 3.27
CA PHE A 82 5.86 -11.59 2.16
C PHE A 82 7.05 -12.55 2.19
N GLU A 83 7.94 -12.47 3.19
CA GLU A 83 9.30 -13.06 3.25
C GLU A 83 9.40 -14.51 2.74
N ASN A 84 8.37 -15.33 2.99
CA ASN A 84 8.38 -16.77 2.66
C ASN A 84 7.26 -17.20 1.69
N ASP A 85 6.51 -16.25 1.12
CA ASP A 85 5.39 -16.56 0.23
C ASP A 85 5.72 -16.28 -1.23
N VAL A 86 6.22 -17.31 -1.90
CA VAL A 86 6.60 -17.27 -3.33
C VAL A 86 5.43 -16.86 -4.22
N GLN A 87 4.18 -17.14 -3.81
CA GLN A 87 2.98 -16.77 -4.57
C GLN A 87 2.71 -15.26 -4.53
N LYS A 88 3.39 -14.51 -3.64
CA LYS A 88 3.22 -13.06 -3.46
C LYS A 88 4.42 -12.25 -3.95
N GLY A 89 5.32 -12.87 -4.73
CA GLY A 89 6.48 -12.19 -5.30
C GLY A 89 6.12 -10.97 -6.17
N LYS A 90 4.99 -11.03 -6.88
CA LYS A 90 4.49 -9.92 -7.70
C LYS A 90 4.03 -8.72 -6.84
N LEU A 91 3.39 -8.96 -5.68
CA LEU A 91 3.05 -7.89 -4.74
C LEU A 91 4.30 -7.17 -4.23
N LEU A 92 5.32 -7.93 -3.83
CA LEU A 92 6.59 -7.35 -3.38
C LEU A 92 7.25 -6.52 -4.48
N GLN A 93 7.27 -7.02 -5.72
CA GLN A 93 7.80 -6.29 -6.86
C GLN A 93 7.07 -4.95 -7.08
N ILE A 94 5.73 -4.98 -7.12
CA ILE A 94 4.92 -3.75 -7.31
C ILE A 94 5.23 -2.73 -6.20
N LEU A 95 5.36 -3.19 -4.95
CA LEU A 95 5.65 -2.31 -3.81
C LEU A 95 7.05 -1.70 -3.86
N ILE A 96 8.06 -2.45 -4.33
CA ILE A 96 9.41 -1.92 -4.58
C ILE A 96 9.39 -0.87 -5.69
N GLU A 97 8.65 -1.13 -6.78
CA GLU A 97 8.52 -0.18 -7.88
C GLU A 97 7.82 1.10 -7.43
N ILE A 98 6.75 1.00 -6.63
CA ILE A 98 6.08 2.13 -5.98
C ILE A 98 7.06 2.95 -5.14
N ASP A 99 7.84 2.31 -4.27
CA ASP A 99 8.82 2.96 -3.38
C ASP A 99 9.92 3.69 -4.17
N SER A 100 10.33 3.13 -5.32
CA SER A 100 11.31 3.78 -6.21
C SER A 100 10.77 5.01 -6.94
N ILE A 101 9.44 5.12 -7.07
CA ILE A 101 8.80 6.26 -7.70
C ILE A 101 8.63 7.37 -6.68
N VAL A 102 8.18 7.09 -5.46
CA VAL A 102 7.78 8.12 -4.49
C VAL A 102 8.95 8.98 -4.02
#